data_AF-A0A8C4SU28-F1
#
_entry.id   AF-A0A8C4SU28-F1
#
_cell.length_a   1.000
_cell.length_b   1.000
_cell.length_c   1.000
_cell.angle_alpha   90.00
_cell.angle_beta   90.00
_cell.angle_gamma   90.00
#
_symmetry.space_group_name_H-M   'P 1'
#
loop_
_entity.id
_entity.type
_entity.pdbx_description
1 polymer ?
#
loop_
_entity_poly.entity_id
_entity_poly.type
_entity_poly.pdbx_seq_one_letter_code
_entity_poly.pdbx_strand_id
1 'polypeptide(L)'
;LDDSLSSFIQIRGSIPLFWDVHFFYRHFSTLRRLYGKQVVINLLGVKEGEHMLSKAFVSHLKASEHASAIQMINFDYHQMVKGGKTDKLNTVLKAQIQKFLDECGFFHFAADNIQRCQSGTIRTNCLDCLDRTNSVQGYIGLEMLSKQLEEMGLTEKPQLVARFVEVFRSMWSVNGDSISKIYAGTGALEGKAKVPKLFVLLSKCLQFFSLFLTSLKALPCCKSHS
;
A
#
# COMPACT_ATOMS: atom_id res chain seq x y z
N LEU A 1 -22.45 3.66 -14.75
CA LEU A 1 -21.29 3.86 -13.84
C LEU A 1 -21.71 4.11 -12.41
N ASP A 2 -22.96 4.54 -12.14
CA ASP A 2 -23.34 5.05 -10.82
C ASP A 2 -23.36 4.02 -9.67
N ASP A 3 -23.28 2.71 -9.95
CA ASP A 3 -23.36 1.66 -8.91
C ASP A 3 -22.11 0.76 -8.79
N SER A 4 -21.00 1.11 -9.45
CA SER A 4 -19.74 0.34 -9.34
C SER A 4 -18.77 0.96 -8.34
N LEU A 5 -18.31 0.18 -7.37
CA LEU A 5 -17.31 0.57 -6.37
C LEU A 5 -16.07 -0.32 -6.49
N SER A 6 -14.90 0.26 -6.30
CA SER A 6 -13.65 -0.49 -6.22
C SER A 6 -12.72 0.07 -5.16
N SER A 7 -12.04 -0.79 -4.41
CA SER A 7 -11.06 -0.35 -3.40
C SER A 7 -9.86 -1.27 -3.34
N PHE A 8 -8.69 -0.70 -3.09
CA PHE A 8 -7.46 -1.44 -2.90
C PHE A 8 -6.74 -0.97 -1.62
N ILE A 9 -6.45 -1.92 -0.75
CA ILE A 9 -5.85 -1.67 0.56
C ILE A 9 -4.36 -2.04 0.51
N GLN A 10 -3.53 -1.15 1.05
CA GLN A 10 -2.12 -1.40 1.33
C GLN A 10 -1.89 -1.20 2.83
N ILE A 11 -0.73 -1.63 3.33
CA ILE A 11 -0.35 -1.46 4.73
C ILE A 11 0.99 -0.74 4.78
N ARG A 12 1.16 0.17 5.74
CA ARG A 12 2.47 0.75 6.11
C ARG A 12 2.77 0.38 7.55
N GLY A 13 4.02 0.05 7.84
CA GLY A 13 4.46 -0.18 9.21
C GLY A 13 5.90 0.21 9.42
N SER A 14 6.23 0.62 10.64
CA SER A 14 7.62 0.70 11.09
C SER A 14 8.24 -0.69 11.11
N ILE A 15 9.57 -0.70 11.16
CA ILE A 15 10.30 -1.94 11.36
C ILE A 15 10.26 -2.28 12.85
N PRO A 16 9.86 -3.50 13.20
CA PRO A 16 9.76 -3.97 14.57
C PRO A 16 11.13 -4.16 15.24
N LEU A 17 11.82 -3.07 15.58
CA LEU A 17 13.19 -3.09 16.09
C LEU A 17 13.37 -3.79 17.44
N PHE A 18 12.34 -3.74 18.28
CA PHE A 18 12.37 -4.28 19.64
C PHE A 18 11.26 -5.30 19.88
N TRP A 19 10.66 -5.84 18.81
CA TRP A 19 9.59 -6.79 18.99
C TRP A 19 10.19 -8.14 19.36
N ASP A 20 9.82 -8.64 20.52
CA ASP A 20 9.96 -10.06 20.81
C ASP A 20 9.31 -10.87 19.67
N VAL A 21 9.89 -12.03 19.35
CA VAL A 21 9.35 -13.03 18.42
C VAL A 21 7.86 -13.27 18.67
N HIS A 22 7.42 -13.30 19.93
CA HIS A 22 6.01 -13.47 20.28
C HIS A 22 5.12 -12.32 19.77
N PHE A 23 5.56 -11.07 19.92
CA PHE A 23 4.81 -9.92 19.42
C PHE A 23 4.82 -9.87 17.90
N PHE A 24 5.97 -10.17 17.27
CA PHE A 24 6.08 -10.31 15.81
C PHE A 24 5.08 -11.33 15.25
N TYR A 25 5.01 -12.51 15.88
CA TYR A 25 4.06 -13.55 15.54
C TYR A 25 2.61 -13.08 15.63
N ARG A 26 2.20 -12.51 16.78
CA ARG A 26 0.81 -12.05 16.97
C ARG A 26 0.43 -10.95 16.01
N HIS A 27 1.37 -10.05 15.71
CA HIS A 27 1.18 -8.97 14.74
C HIS A 27 0.87 -9.52 13.35
N PHE A 28 1.73 -10.40 12.82
CA PHE A 28 1.54 -10.96 11.47
C PHE A 28 0.39 -11.96 11.39
N SER A 29 0.11 -12.71 12.46
CA SER A 29 -1.10 -13.52 12.57
C SER A 29 -2.37 -12.66 12.48
N THR A 30 -2.37 -11.50 13.15
CA THR A 30 -3.48 -10.56 13.09
C THR A 30 -3.62 -9.95 11.69
N LEU A 31 -2.52 -9.53 11.07
CA LEU A 31 -2.53 -9.02 9.70
C LEU A 31 -3.09 -10.05 8.72
N ARG A 32 -2.62 -11.29 8.80
CA ARG A 32 -3.09 -12.36 7.91
C ARG A 32 -4.57 -12.68 8.10
N ARG A 33 -5.03 -12.69 9.34
CA ARG A 33 -6.44 -12.93 9.67
C ARG A 33 -7.36 -11.81 9.17
N LEU A 34 -6.91 -10.56 9.21
CA LEU A 34 -7.73 -9.40 8.83
C LEU A 34 -7.67 -9.09 7.32
N TYR A 35 -6.50 -9.28 6.70
CA TYR A 35 -6.20 -8.77 5.37
C TYR A 35 -5.70 -9.85 4.39
N GLY A 36 -5.68 -11.12 4.80
CA GLY A 36 -5.30 -12.24 3.94
C GLY A 36 -3.79 -12.38 3.73
N LYS A 37 -3.38 -12.84 2.54
CA LYS A 37 -1.97 -13.03 2.18
C LYS A 37 -1.16 -11.75 2.42
N GLN A 38 0.09 -11.88 2.84
CA GLN A 38 0.96 -10.72 3.10
C GLN A 38 2.25 -10.82 2.30
N VAL A 39 2.64 -9.72 1.68
CA VAL A 39 4.00 -9.50 1.18
C VAL A 39 4.56 -8.24 1.82
N VAL A 40 5.81 -8.29 2.27
CA VAL A 40 6.49 -7.16 2.89
C VAL A 40 7.51 -6.59 1.90
N ILE A 41 7.38 -5.31 1.56
CA ILE A 41 8.41 -4.58 0.82
C ILE A 41 9.23 -3.79 1.84
N ASN A 42 10.51 -4.12 1.94
CA ASN A 42 11.46 -3.47 2.83
C ASN A 42 12.32 -2.48 2.04
N LEU A 43 12.19 -1.19 2.35
CA LEU A 43 12.85 -0.10 1.62
C LEU A 43 14.24 0.28 2.16
N LEU A 44 14.71 -0.47 3.14
CA LEU A 44 15.99 -0.26 3.78
C LEU A 44 17.16 -0.57 2.84
N GLY A 45 18.19 0.25 2.94
CA GLY A 45 19.42 0.08 2.19
C GLY A 45 20.49 -0.72 2.94
N VAL A 46 21.64 -0.84 2.28
CA VAL A 46 22.78 -1.66 2.72
C VAL A 46 23.73 -0.96 3.71
N LYS A 47 23.47 0.30 4.09
CA LYS A 47 24.26 1.01 5.09
C LYS A 47 24.12 0.33 6.46
N GLU A 48 25.17 0.38 7.29
CA GLU A 48 25.28 -0.42 8.53
C GLU A 48 24.01 -0.39 9.41
N GLY A 49 23.44 0.79 9.65
CA GLY A 49 22.20 0.92 10.42
C GLY A 49 21.03 0.17 9.80
N GLU A 50 20.61 0.54 8.59
CA GLU A 50 19.44 -0.07 7.90
C GLU A 50 19.65 -1.56 7.57
N HIS A 51 20.88 -1.99 7.31
CA HIS A 51 21.20 -3.39 7.02
C HIS A 51 20.99 -4.29 8.25
N MET A 52 21.40 -3.83 9.43
CA MET A 52 21.17 -4.57 10.68
C MET A 52 19.67 -4.74 10.96
N LEU A 53 18.86 -3.70 10.73
CA LEU A 53 17.41 -3.77 10.93
C LEU A 53 16.76 -4.76 9.96
N SER A 54 17.20 -4.75 8.70
CA SER A 54 16.73 -5.69 7.69
C SER A 54 17.06 -7.13 8.08
N LYS A 55 18.27 -7.39 8.56
CA LYS A 55 18.69 -8.71 9.05
C LYS A 55 17.87 -9.16 10.26
N ALA A 56 17.66 -8.27 11.23
CA ALA A 56 16.85 -8.58 12.42
C ALA A 56 15.42 -8.96 12.02
N PHE A 57 14.79 -8.18 11.13
CA PHE A 57 13.45 -8.50 10.62
C PHE A 57 13.39 -9.85 9.92
N VAL A 58 14.34 -10.15 9.03
CA VAL A 58 14.43 -11.45 8.36
C VAL A 58 14.61 -12.58 9.37
N SER A 59 15.45 -12.38 10.39
CA SER A 59 15.68 -13.36 11.45
C SER A 59 14.38 -13.69 12.19
N HIS A 60 13.63 -12.66 12.64
CA HIS A 60 12.34 -12.85 13.29
C HIS A 60 11.30 -13.50 12.38
N LEU A 61 11.25 -13.11 11.11
CA LEU A 61 10.33 -13.72 10.14
C LEU A 61 10.63 -15.22 9.95
N LYS A 62 11.91 -15.57 9.80
CA LYS A 62 12.36 -16.96 9.63
C LYS A 62 12.17 -17.80 10.89
N ALA A 63 12.29 -17.20 12.07
CA ALA A 63 12.04 -17.86 13.35
C ALA A 63 10.53 -18.03 13.64
N SER A 64 9.66 -17.35 12.89
CA SER A 64 8.21 -17.44 13.06
C SER A 64 7.58 -18.51 12.16
N GLU A 65 6.39 -18.98 12.52
CA GLU A 65 5.55 -19.87 11.69
C GLU A 65 5.13 -19.23 10.34
N HIS A 66 5.44 -17.96 10.12
CA HIS A 66 5.10 -17.24 8.90
C HIS A 66 6.22 -17.26 7.85
N ALA A 67 7.35 -17.91 8.13
CA ALA A 67 8.51 -17.96 7.23
C ALA A 67 8.18 -18.44 5.81
N SER A 68 7.27 -19.41 5.68
CA SER A 68 6.80 -19.94 4.39
C SER A 68 5.61 -19.16 3.80
N ALA A 69 4.88 -18.42 4.63
CA ALA A 69 3.61 -17.78 4.25
C ALA A 69 3.76 -16.30 3.86
N ILE A 70 4.83 -15.63 4.30
CA ILE A 70 5.06 -14.21 4.08
C ILE A 70 6.36 -14.03 3.33
N GLN A 71 6.26 -13.50 2.12
CA GLN A 71 7.42 -13.12 1.33
C GLN A 71 7.92 -11.74 1.77
N MET A 72 9.24 -11.61 1.93
CA MET A 72 9.90 -10.33 2.13
C MET A 72 10.72 -9.97 0.90
N ILE A 73 10.46 -8.79 0.34
CA ILE A 73 11.14 -8.20 -0.79
C ILE A 73 12.03 -7.08 -0.27
N ASN A 74 13.34 -7.19 -0.47
CA ASN A 74 14.28 -6.12 -0.17
C ASN A 74 14.48 -5.24 -1.40
N PHE A 75 14.08 -3.98 -1.30
CA PHE A 75 14.20 -2.98 -2.35
C PHE A 75 14.94 -1.76 -1.81
N ASP A 76 16.26 -1.72 -1.95
CA ASP A 76 17.08 -0.61 -1.46
C ASP A 76 16.69 0.70 -2.18
N TYR A 77 15.82 1.49 -1.55
CA TYR A 77 15.26 2.67 -2.20
C TYR A 77 16.33 3.70 -2.56
N HIS A 78 17.40 3.82 -1.77
CA HIS A 78 18.48 4.77 -2.03
C HIS A 78 19.24 4.44 -3.32
N GLN A 79 19.49 3.16 -3.57
CA GLN A 79 20.14 2.70 -4.80
C GLN A 79 19.18 2.61 -5.97
N MET A 80 17.92 2.29 -5.69
CA MET A 80 16.95 2.00 -6.73
C MET A 80 16.28 3.25 -7.30
N VAL A 81 16.13 4.30 -6.48
CA VAL A 81 15.50 5.58 -6.86
C VAL A 81 16.51 6.74 -6.75
N LYS A 82 17.77 6.46 -7.10
CA LYS A 82 18.85 7.46 -7.04
C LYS A 82 18.58 8.60 -8.02
N GLY A 83 18.65 9.85 -7.52
CA GLY A 83 18.39 11.05 -8.32
C GLY A 83 16.93 11.22 -8.74
N GLY A 84 15.98 10.61 -8.02
CA GLY A 84 14.54 10.74 -8.29
C GLY A 84 14.03 9.89 -9.45
N LYS A 85 14.89 9.09 -10.09
CA LYS A 85 14.51 8.22 -11.21
C LYS A 85 13.75 7.01 -10.70
N THR A 86 12.47 6.90 -11.05
CA THR A 86 11.56 5.85 -10.59
C THR A 86 11.50 4.63 -11.51
N ASP A 87 12.35 4.57 -12.54
CA ASP A 87 12.36 3.50 -13.56
C ASP A 87 12.45 2.10 -12.94
N LYS A 88 13.22 1.97 -11.85
CA LYS A 88 13.38 0.67 -11.17
C LYS A 88 12.16 0.22 -10.38
N LEU A 89 11.21 1.11 -10.08
CA LEU A 89 9.90 0.68 -9.58
C LEU A 89 9.19 -0.16 -10.64
N ASN A 90 9.23 0.29 -11.89
CA ASN A 90 8.59 -0.43 -13.01
C ASN A 90 9.39 -1.65 -13.47
N THR A 91 10.72 -1.58 -13.54
CA THR A 91 11.53 -2.68 -14.08
C THR A 91 11.90 -3.75 -13.07
N VAL A 92 12.08 -3.38 -11.79
CA VAL A 92 12.54 -4.31 -10.75
C VAL A 92 11.43 -4.62 -9.75
N LEU A 93 10.83 -3.61 -9.13
CA LEU A 93 9.83 -3.84 -8.09
C LEU A 93 8.58 -4.52 -8.66
N LYS A 94 8.07 -4.04 -9.79
CA LYS A 94 6.92 -4.62 -10.49
C LYS A 94 7.10 -6.12 -10.72
N ALA A 95 8.23 -6.53 -11.29
CA ALA A 95 8.51 -7.93 -11.60
C ALA A 95 8.42 -8.83 -10.35
N GLN A 96 8.76 -8.30 -9.17
CA GLN A 96 8.72 -9.05 -7.91
C GLN A 96 7.32 -9.09 -7.27
N ILE A 97 6.48 -8.08 -7.50
CA ILE A 97 5.16 -7.97 -6.86
C ILE A 97 3.99 -8.32 -7.79
N GLN A 98 4.20 -8.36 -9.12
CA GLN A 98 3.13 -8.49 -10.11
C GLN A 98 2.26 -9.73 -9.86
N LYS A 99 2.90 -10.89 -9.66
CA LYS A 99 2.21 -12.14 -9.34
C LYS A 99 1.33 -12.01 -8.10
N PHE A 100 1.83 -11.35 -7.05
CA PHE A 100 1.05 -11.13 -5.82
C PHE A 100 -0.13 -10.18 -6.05
N LEU A 101 0.06 -9.11 -6.82
CA LEU A 101 -1.02 -8.18 -7.17
C LEU A 101 -2.12 -8.84 -8.00
N ASP A 102 -1.75 -9.70 -8.95
CA ASP A 102 -2.70 -10.45 -9.78
C ASP A 102 -3.50 -11.47 -8.96
N GLU A 103 -2.82 -12.19 -8.05
CA GLU A 103 -3.46 -13.16 -7.16
C GLU A 103 -4.36 -12.51 -6.11
N CYS A 104 -3.92 -11.43 -5.48
CA CYS A 104 -4.64 -10.82 -4.36
C CYS A 104 -5.71 -9.83 -4.79
N GLY A 105 -5.53 -9.23 -5.98
CA GLY A 105 -6.47 -8.31 -6.59
C GLY A 105 -6.87 -7.13 -5.71
N PHE A 106 -8.11 -6.70 -5.92
CA PHE A 106 -8.75 -5.56 -5.25
C PHE A 106 -10.21 -5.92 -4.98
N PHE A 107 -10.87 -5.15 -4.12
CA PHE A 107 -12.31 -5.29 -3.91
C PHE A 107 -13.07 -4.60 -5.04
N HIS A 108 -14.09 -5.27 -5.59
CA HIS A 108 -14.97 -4.71 -6.60
C HIS A 108 -16.42 -5.12 -6.34
N PHE A 109 -17.30 -4.12 -6.34
CA PHE A 109 -18.74 -4.29 -6.25
C PHE A 109 -19.38 -3.64 -7.46
N ALA A 110 -20.28 -4.35 -8.13
CA ALA A 110 -21.02 -3.85 -9.28
C ALA A 110 -22.28 -4.69 -9.46
N ALA A 111 -23.32 -4.10 -10.06
CA ALA A 111 -24.61 -4.75 -10.30
C ALA A 111 -25.19 -5.38 -9.01
N ASP A 112 -25.16 -4.60 -7.92
CA ASP A 112 -25.63 -4.99 -6.59
C ASP A 112 -25.02 -6.26 -5.99
N ASN A 113 -23.85 -6.68 -6.50
CA ASN A 113 -23.15 -7.86 -6.00
C ASN A 113 -21.63 -7.62 -5.87
N ILE A 114 -21.00 -8.38 -4.97
CA ILE A 114 -19.55 -8.42 -4.83
C ILE A 114 -18.97 -9.25 -5.98
N GLN A 115 -18.25 -8.59 -6.88
CA GLN A 115 -17.60 -9.21 -8.03
C GLN A 115 -16.22 -9.75 -7.66
N ARG A 116 -15.49 -9.03 -6.79
CA ARG A 116 -14.14 -9.39 -6.38
C ARG A 116 -13.88 -8.98 -4.94
N CYS A 117 -13.09 -9.78 -4.24
CA CYS A 117 -12.60 -9.49 -2.92
C CYS A 117 -11.08 -9.46 -2.93
N GLN A 118 -10.50 -8.44 -2.29
CA GLN A 118 -9.07 -8.42 -2.06
C GLN A 118 -8.69 -9.51 -1.05
N SER A 119 -7.76 -10.40 -1.40
CA SER A 119 -7.37 -11.55 -0.57
C SER A 119 -5.96 -11.44 0.02
N GLY A 120 -5.33 -10.27 -0.09
CA GLY A 120 -3.99 -10.02 0.43
C GLY A 120 -3.58 -8.56 0.36
N THR A 121 -2.61 -8.17 1.16
CA THR A 121 -2.09 -6.80 1.22
C THR A 121 -0.57 -6.74 1.14
N ILE A 122 -0.09 -5.66 0.54
CA ILE A 122 1.33 -5.30 0.56
C ILE A 122 1.60 -4.42 1.77
N ARG A 123 2.57 -4.81 2.60
CA ARG A 123 3.10 -3.99 3.70
C ARG A 123 4.41 -3.34 3.29
N THR A 124 4.45 -2.01 3.25
CA THR A 124 5.69 -1.26 3.00
C THR A 124 6.35 -0.88 4.33
N ASN A 125 7.60 -1.32 4.51
CA ASN A 125 8.45 -1.05 5.66
C ASN A 125 9.56 -0.07 5.29
N CYS A 126 9.86 0.83 6.21
CA CYS A 126 10.92 1.82 6.08
C CYS A 126 11.36 2.27 7.48
N LEU A 127 12.59 2.80 7.59
CA LEU A 127 13.04 3.51 8.77
C LEU A 127 12.71 5.00 8.58
N ASP A 128 11.71 5.47 9.34
CA ASP A 128 11.38 6.87 9.58
C ASP A 128 11.38 7.80 8.36
N CYS A 129 10.95 7.29 7.20
CA CYS A 129 10.85 8.09 6.00
C CYS A 129 9.51 7.86 5.31
N LEU A 130 8.60 8.79 5.57
CA LEU A 130 7.29 8.85 4.97
C LEU A 130 7.40 8.96 3.44
N ASP A 131 8.31 9.77 2.92
CA ASP A 131 8.48 10.00 1.48
C ASP A 131 8.77 8.71 0.71
N ARG A 132 9.71 7.89 1.20
CA ARG A 132 10.05 6.60 0.60
C ARG A 132 8.83 5.67 0.53
N THR A 133 8.09 5.57 1.63
CA THR A 133 6.89 4.72 1.67
C THR A 133 5.77 5.27 0.80
N ASN A 134 5.57 6.59 0.78
CA ASN A 134 4.52 7.25 0.01
C ASN A 134 4.76 7.08 -1.50
N SER A 135 6.01 7.22 -1.93
CA SER A 135 6.43 6.99 -3.31
C SER A 135 6.13 5.56 -3.77
N VAL A 136 6.55 4.55 -3.01
CA VAL A 136 6.33 3.14 -3.36
C VAL A 136 4.84 2.76 -3.31
N GLN A 137 4.10 3.20 -2.29
CA GLN A 137 2.67 2.91 -2.19
C GLN A 137 1.86 3.61 -3.30
N GLY A 138 2.27 4.82 -3.71
CA GLY A 138 1.65 5.52 -4.83
C GLY A 138 1.90 4.83 -6.16
N TYR A 139 3.11 4.31 -6.37
CA TYR A 139 3.43 3.48 -7.52
C TYR A 139 2.54 2.23 -7.59
N ILE A 140 2.44 1.46 -6.50
CA ILE A 140 1.59 0.26 -6.43
C ILE A 140 0.11 0.63 -6.63
N GLY A 141 -0.32 1.77 -6.08
CA GLY A 141 -1.67 2.28 -6.27
C GLY A 141 -2.00 2.59 -7.73
N LEU A 142 -1.05 3.13 -8.50
CA LEU A 142 -1.21 3.35 -9.94
C LEU A 142 -1.27 2.04 -10.75
N GLU A 143 -0.46 1.05 -10.38
CA GLU A 143 -0.53 -0.29 -11.00
C GLU A 143 -1.91 -0.91 -10.76
N MET A 144 -2.46 -0.78 -9.55
CA MET A 144 -3.79 -1.31 -9.25
C MET A 144 -4.92 -0.48 -9.88
N LEU A 145 -4.80 0.85 -9.92
CA LEU A 145 -5.75 1.73 -10.59
C LEU A 145 -5.95 1.31 -12.04
N SER A 146 -4.87 0.95 -12.75
CA SER A 146 -4.95 0.50 -14.13
C SER A 146 -5.82 -0.75 -14.28
N LYS A 147 -5.69 -1.72 -13.36
CA LYS A 147 -6.52 -2.94 -13.30
C LYS A 147 -7.97 -2.64 -12.92
N GLN A 148 -8.19 -1.69 -12.01
CA GLN A 148 -9.53 -1.26 -11.62
C GLN A 148 -10.27 -0.60 -12.79
N LEU A 149 -9.59 0.24 -13.57
CA LEU A 149 -10.17 0.87 -14.76
C LEU A 149 -10.47 -0.15 -15.86
N GLU A 150 -9.62 -1.17 -16.01
CA GLU A 150 -9.84 -2.28 -16.95
C GLU A 150 -11.11 -3.07 -16.58
N GLU A 151 -11.26 -3.46 -15.31
CA GLU A 151 -12.45 -4.16 -14.80
C GLU A 151 -13.73 -3.32 -14.96
N MET A 152 -13.64 -1.99 -14.89
CA MET A 152 -14.76 -1.08 -15.13
C MET A 152 -15.04 -0.78 -16.62
N GLY A 153 -14.25 -1.34 -17.54
CA GLY A 153 -14.37 -1.05 -18.98
C GLY A 153 -14.03 0.40 -19.35
N LEU A 154 -13.19 1.06 -18.56
CA LEU A 154 -12.83 2.49 -18.74
C LEU A 154 -11.54 2.70 -19.53
N THR A 155 -10.85 1.63 -19.92
CA THR A 155 -9.56 1.67 -20.62
C THR A 155 -9.66 2.00 -22.11
N GLU A 156 -10.83 1.87 -22.72
CA GLU A 156 -11.07 2.17 -24.15
C GLU A 156 -10.92 3.65 -24.50
N LYS A 157 -10.90 4.54 -23.50
CA LYS A 157 -10.79 6.00 -23.66
C LYS A 157 -9.46 6.49 -23.07
N PRO A 158 -8.37 6.60 -23.85
CA PRO A 158 -7.05 6.98 -23.34
C PRO A 158 -7.04 8.31 -22.59
N GLN A 159 -7.82 9.30 -23.04
CA GLN A 159 -7.94 10.60 -22.36
C GLN A 159 -8.57 10.47 -20.96
N LEU A 160 -9.52 9.56 -20.79
CA LEU A 160 -10.16 9.30 -19.50
C LEU A 160 -9.17 8.64 -18.53
N VAL A 161 -8.42 7.64 -19.01
CA VAL A 161 -7.35 6.98 -18.23
C VAL A 161 -6.30 7.99 -17.79
N ALA A 162 -5.83 8.85 -18.70
CA ALA A 162 -4.87 9.90 -18.38
C ALA A 162 -5.37 10.83 -17.27
N ARG A 163 -6.66 11.22 -17.33
CA ARG A 163 -7.29 12.05 -16.30
C ARG A 163 -7.38 11.34 -14.95
N PHE A 164 -7.70 10.05 -14.91
CA PHE A 164 -7.69 9.28 -13.66
C PHE A 164 -6.29 9.23 -13.04
N VAL A 165 -5.26 8.99 -13.84
CA VAL A 165 -3.87 8.97 -13.38
C VAL A 165 -3.44 10.34 -12.84
N GLU A 166 -3.79 11.43 -13.52
CA GLU A 166 -3.51 12.79 -13.06
C GLU A 166 -4.19 13.09 -11.72
N VAL A 167 -5.49 12.81 -11.62
CA VAL A 167 -6.26 13.01 -10.38
C VAL A 167 -5.70 12.15 -9.25
N PHE A 168 -5.35 10.88 -9.52
CA PHE A 168 -4.71 10.00 -8.56
C PHE A 168 -3.42 10.61 -8.01
N ARG A 169 -2.52 11.07 -8.89
CA ARG A 169 -1.23 11.67 -8.48
C ARG A 169 -1.44 12.91 -7.63
N SER A 170 -2.37 13.78 -8.01
CA SER A 170 -2.71 14.98 -7.25
C SER A 170 -3.21 14.62 -5.84
N MET A 171 -4.17 13.70 -5.73
CA MET A 171 -4.67 13.24 -4.43
C MET A 171 -3.59 12.56 -3.60
N TRP A 172 -2.73 11.75 -4.23
CA TRP A 172 -1.67 11.03 -3.53
C TRP A 172 -0.60 11.98 -2.97
N SER A 173 -0.32 13.08 -3.67
CA SER A 173 0.51 14.17 -3.16
C SER A 173 -0.10 14.80 -1.91
N VAL A 174 -1.39 15.18 -1.97
CA VAL A 174 -2.10 15.78 -0.84
C VAL A 174 -2.18 14.83 0.37
N ASN A 175 -2.35 13.52 0.11
CA ASN A 175 -2.29 12.50 1.14
C ASN A 175 -0.91 12.44 1.81
N GLY A 176 0.16 12.47 1.02
CA GLY A 176 1.53 12.57 1.52
C GLY A 176 1.71 13.77 2.45
N ASP A 177 1.35 14.97 1.99
CA ASP A 177 1.45 16.21 2.77
C ASP A 177 0.64 16.16 4.07
N SER A 178 -0.56 15.57 4.02
CA SER A 178 -1.44 15.44 5.18
C SER A 178 -0.85 14.50 6.22
N ILE A 179 -0.28 13.37 5.80
CA ILE A 179 0.40 12.44 6.70
C ILE A 179 1.67 13.09 7.25
N SER A 180 2.44 13.83 6.44
CA SER A 180 3.64 14.53 6.89
C SER A 180 3.32 15.50 8.04
N LYS A 181 2.21 16.23 7.95
CA LYS A 181 1.74 17.14 9.02
C LYS A 181 1.46 16.41 10.33
N ILE A 182 0.91 15.19 10.27
CA ILE A 182 0.62 14.37 11.46
C ILE A 182 1.92 13.94 12.15
N TYR A 183 2.96 13.60 11.38
CA TYR A 183 4.23 13.11 11.93
C TYR A 183 5.19 14.22 12.35
N ALA A 184 5.22 15.35 11.65
CA ALA A 184 6.17 16.46 11.88
C ALA A 184 5.59 17.62 12.71
N GLY A 185 4.30 17.58 13.06
CA GLY A 185 3.66 18.56 13.95
C GLY A 185 3.62 20.01 13.46
N THR A 186 3.97 20.30 12.19
CA THR A 186 3.94 21.66 11.63
C THR A 186 3.46 21.66 10.18
N GLY A 187 2.57 22.61 9.86
CA GLY A 187 2.15 22.92 8.51
C GLY A 187 3.22 23.75 7.80
N ALA A 188 3.77 23.21 6.73
CA ALA A 188 4.57 23.92 5.73
C ALA A 188 4.33 23.13 4.43
N LEU A 189 3.83 23.67 3.31
CA LEU A 189 3.74 25.02 2.78
C LEU A 189 2.36 25.22 2.08
N GLU A 190 2.07 26.47 1.75
CA GLU A 190 0.81 27.06 1.27
C GLU A 190 0.19 26.41 0.01
N GLY A 191 -1.14 26.54 -0.14
CA GLY A 191 -1.79 26.43 -1.45
C GLY A 191 -3.24 25.92 -1.43
N LYS A 192 -4.19 26.84 -1.44
CA LYS A 192 -5.66 26.62 -1.49
C LYS A 192 -6.07 25.58 -2.54
N ALA A 193 -6.74 24.50 -2.14
CA ALA A 193 -7.46 23.62 -3.07
C ALA A 193 -8.91 23.42 -2.58
N LYS A 194 -9.87 23.97 -3.34
CA LYS A 194 -11.30 23.68 -3.18
C LYS A 194 -11.56 22.25 -3.67
N VAL A 195 -12.23 21.46 -2.84
CA VAL A 195 -12.50 20.03 -3.04
C VAL A 195 -13.60 19.83 -4.11
N PRO A 196 -13.31 19.29 -5.31
CA PRO A 196 -14.32 19.05 -6.34
C PRO A 196 -15.19 17.82 -6.01
N LYS A 197 -16.42 17.72 -6.53
CA LYS A 197 -17.34 16.57 -6.33
C LYS A 197 -16.74 15.19 -6.67
N LEU A 198 -15.69 15.12 -7.51
CA LEU A 198 -14.92 13.91 -7.79
C LEU A 198 -14.22 13.34 -6.53
N PHE A 199 -13.94 14.19 -5.55
CA PHE A 199 -13.37 13.84 -4.25
C PHE A 199 -14.33 13.06 -3.35
N VAL A 200 -15.65 13.20 -3.52
CA VAL A 200 -16.64 12.40 -2.78
C VAL A 200 -16.71 10.98 -3.34
N LEU A 201 -16.50 10.82 -4.65
CA LEU A 201 -16.42 9.50 -5.29
C LEU A 201 -15.09 8.80 -4.95
N LEU A 202 -13.98 9.54 -4.86
CA LEU A 202 -12.66 9.02 -4.52
C LEU A 202 -12.43 8.82 -3.01
N SER A 203 -13.12 9.58 -2.15
CA SER A 203 -13.15 9.38 -0.70
C SER A 203 -13.71 7.99 -0.33
N LYS A 204 -14.67 7.46 -1.12
CA LYS A 204 -15.18 6.10 -0.93
C LYS A 204 -14.18 5.00 -1.32
N CYS A 205 -13.13 5.30 -2.08
CA CYS A 205 -12.09 4.35 -2.48
C CYS A 205 -10.82 4.41 -1.61
N LEU A 206 -10.59 5.50 -0.86
CA LEU A 206 -9.30 5.81 -0.20
C LEU A 206 -9.34 5.77 1.35
N GLN A 207 -10.45 5.37 1.96
CA GLN A 207 -10.71 5.60 3.39
C GLN A 207 -10.02 4.66 4.40
N PHE A 208 -8.86 4.06 4.10
CA PHE A 208 -8.11 3.25 5.08
C PHE A 208 -6.68 3.63 5.41
N PHE A 209 -6.15 4.71 4.84
CA PHE A 209 -4.82 5.15 5.22
C PHE A 209 -4.89 6.25 6.26
N SER A 210 -4.46 5.90 7.48
CA SER A 210 -4.13 6.79 8.61
C SER A 210 -5.10 6.76 9.79
N LEU A 211 -5.20 5.63 10.49
CA LEU A 211 -5.32 5.69 11.94
C LEU A 211 -4.62 4.48 12.58
N PHE A 212 -3.60 4.81 13.36
CA PHE A 212 -3.19 4.16 14.60
C PHE A 212 -3.89 2.83 14.96
N LEU A 213 -3.07 1.81 15.22
CA LEU A 213 -3.38 0.78 16.20
C LEU A 213 -3.98 1.41 17.46
N THR A 214 -5.31 1.29 17.66
CA THR A 214 -5.99 1.16 18.97
C THR A 214 -7.52 1.06 18.92
N SER A 215 -8.21 0.99 17.77
CA SER A 215 -9.63 0.57 17.80
C SER A 215 -10.09 -0.11 16.51
N LEU A 216 -10.21 -1.44 16.60
CA LEU A 216 -10.71 -2.32 15.54
C LEU A 216 -12.19 -2.03 15.21
N LYS A 217 -12.45 -1.44 14.05
CA LYS A 217 -13.54 -1.87 13.16
C LYS A 217 -12.99 -1.90 11.72
N ALA A 218 -12.37 -3.03 11.39
CA ALA A 218 -11.96 -3.35 10.02
C ALA A 218 -13.17 -3.26 9.09
N LEU A 219 -13.10 -2.46 8.02
CA LEU A 219 -13.96 -2.75 6.86
C LEU A 219 -13.48 -4.10 6.32
N PRO A 220 -14.39 -5.05 6.11
CA PRO A 220 -14.00 -6.40 5.76
C PRO A 220 -13.38 -6.42 4.35
N CYS A 221 -12.11 -6.83 4.24
CA CYS A 221 -11.76 -7.78 3.19
C CYS A 221 -12.78 -8.91 3.34
N CYS A 222 -13.63 -9.15 2.33
CA CYS A 222 -14.75 -10.08 2.39
C CYS A 222 -14.41 -11.28 3.27
N LYS A 223 -15.00 -11.34 4.46
CA LYS A 223 -14.77 -12.48 5.34
C LYS A 223 -15.40 -13.67 4.64
N SER A 224 -14.58 -14.63 4.22
CA SER A 224 -15.07 -15.93 3.82
C SER A 224 -15.79 -16.50 5.04
N HIS A 225 -17.11 -16.63 4.95
CA HIS A 225 -17.83 -17.56 5.81
C HIS A 225 -17.43 -18.97 5.37
N SER A 226 -16.51 -19.56 6.13
CA SER A 226 -16.28 -21.00 6.20
C SER A 226 -16.47 -21.42 7.64
#